data_AF-A0A5N7BVL1-F1
#
_entry.id   AF-A0A5N7BVL1-F1
#
_cell.length_a   1.000
_cell.length_b   1.000
_cell.length_c   1.000
_cell.angle_alpha   90.00
_cell.angle_beta   90.00
_cell.angle_gamma   90.00
#
_symmetry.space_group_name_H-M   'P 1'
#
loop_
_entity.id
_entity.type
_entity.pdbx_description
1 polymer ?
#
loop_
_entity_poly.entity_id
_entity_poly.type
_entity_poly.pdbx_seq_one_letter_code
_entity_poly.pdbx_strand_id
1 'polypeptide(L)'
;MFERALKAWSGHWEHDKERSTFPLSPRGPLSFTSTALLRLAYVRINLDFGPAVSLNTWGPVFIANSLDRSRSPQRGKKTTLAAPHSASALSVPVRLGIKYVAKTQVAYWSKQPGLCSLEYAATLDKWLERLESVTASTVVPLITG
;
A
#
# COMPACT_ATOMS: atom_id res chain seq x y z
N MET A 1 16.18 12.95 -0.43
CA MET A 1 17.10 12.19 0.45
C MET A 1 16.54 10.80 0.75
N PHE A 2 15.32 10.69 1.28
CA PHE A 2 14.70 9.41 1.66
C PHE A 2 14.50 8.43 0.48
N GLU A 3 14.04 8.88 -0.69
CA GLU A 3 13.87 8.02 -1.87
C GLU A 3 15.19 7.41 -2.37
N ARG A 4 16.30 8.15 -2.25
CA ARG A 4 17.65 7.64 -2.59
C ARG A 4 18.09 6.56 -1.61
N ALA A 5 17.79 6.73 -0.32
CA ALA A 5 18.07 5.71 0.68
C ALA A 5 17.24 4.43 0.44
N LEU A 6 15.96 4.56 0.07
CA LEU A 6 15.12 3.41 -0.30
C LEU A 6 15.63 2.71 -1.56
N LYS A 7 16.07 3.46 -2.57
CA LYS A 7 16.70 2.90 -3.78
C LYS A 7 18.02 2.18 -3.50
N ALA A 8 18.84 2.73 -2.61
CA ALA A 8 20.09 2.09 -2.19
C ALA A 8 19.82 0.82 -1.37
N TRP A 9 18.81 0.84 -0.51
CA TRP A 9 18.33 -0.32 0.24
C TRP A 9 17.77 -1.40 -0.69
N SER A 10 16.93 -1.03 -1.67
CA SER A 10 16.39 -1.98 -2.65
C SER A 10 17.49 -2.59 -3.51
N GLY A 11 18.48 -1.78 -3.93
CA GLY A 11 19.65 -2.27 -4.66
C GLY A 11 20.45 -3.30 -3.85
N HIS A 12 20.77 -3.00 -2.58
CA HIS A 12 21.44 -3.98 -1.71
C HIS A 12 20.60 -5.24 -1.50
N TRP A 13 19.28 -5.08 -1.34
CA TRP A 13 18.35 -6.19 -1.18
C TRP A 13 18.26 -7.09 -2.40
N GLU A 14 18.34 -6.53 -3.61
CA GLU A 14 18.36 -7.29 -4.87
C GLU A 14 19.62 -8.14 -5.03
N HIS A 15 20.72 -7.78 -4.34
CA HIS A 15 21.97 -8.55 -4.34
C HIS A 15 22.09 -9.55 -3.19
N ASP A 16 21.16 -9.53 -2.22
CA ASP A 16 21.15 -10.47 -1.10
C ASP A 16 20.79 -11.90 -1.57
N LYS A 17 21.51 -12.91 -1.09
CA LYS A 17 21.24 -14.32 -1.39
C LYS A 17 20.08 -14.89 -0.56
N GLU A 18 19.76 -14.26 0.56
CA GLU A 18 18.71 -14.68 1.49
C GLU A 18 17.33 -14.08 1.15
N ARG A 19 17.27 -13.24 0.10
CA ARG A 19 16.03 -12.59 -0.33
C ARG A 19 14.88 -13.58 -0.53
N SER A 20 13.79 -13.30 0.18
CA SER A 20 12.53 -14.02 0.01
C SER A 20 11.36 -13.05 0.11
N THR A 21 10.55 -13.00 -0.94
CA THR A 21 9.24 -12.33 -0.95
C THR A 21 8.10 -13.30 -0.63
N PHE A 22 8.41 -14.59 -0.43
CA PHE A 22 7.43 -15.60 -0.08
C PHE A 22 7.14 -15.55 1.44
N PRO A 23 5.87 -15.37 1.82
CA PRO A 23 5.48 -15.30 3.23
C PRO A 23 5.70 -16.60 4.01
N LEU A 24 5.77 -17.74 3.30
CA LEU A 24 5.98 -19.07 3.86
C LEU A 24 7.40 -19.58 3.65
N SER A 25 8.34 -18.68 3.31
CA SER A 25 9.71 -19.09 3.09
C SER A 25 10.36 -19.61 4.37
N PRO A 26 11.13 -20.71 4.31
CA PRO A 26 11.89 -21.21 5.45
C PRO A 26 12.97 -20.21 5.94
N ARG A 27 13.25 -19.16 5.15
CA ARG A 27 14.22 -18.10 5.47
C ARG A 27 13.64 -17.00 6.38
N GLY A 28 12.38 -17.13 6.78
CA GLY A 28 11.76 -16.32 7.82
C GLY A 28 10.98 -15.09 7.33
N PRO A 29 10.17 -14.49 8.23
CA PRO A 29 9.24 -13.42 7.89
C PRO A 29 9.91 -12.04 7.71
N LEU A 30 11.22 -11.93 8.01
CA LEU A 30 11.94 -10.66 8.01
C LEU A 30 11.98 -10.04 6.61
N SER A 31 12.38 -10.82 5.61
CA SER A 31 12.45 -10.42 4.20
C SER A 31 11.10 -9.94 3.66
N PHE A 32 10.04 -10.66 4.01
CA PHE A 32 8.65 -10.32 3.66
C PHE A 32 8.20 -9.02 4.34
N THR A 33 8.48 -8.89 5.64
CA THR A 33 8.12 -7.69 6.42
C THR A 33 8.87 -6.46 5.91
N SER A 34 10.17 -6.57 5.67
CA SER A 34 11.00 -5.48 5.15
C SER A 34 10.55 -5.05 3.75
N THR A 35 10.17 -6.00 2.88
CA THR A 35 9.61 -5.67 1.55
C THR A 35 8.28 -4.93 1.66
N ALA A 36 7.41 -5.31 2.59
CA ALA A 36 6.17 -4.59 2.87
C ALA A 36 6.48 -3.16 3.37
N LEU A 37 7.35 -3.00 4.37
CA LEU A 37 7.70 -1.67 4.88
C LEU A 37 8.36 -0.77 3.81
N LEU A 38 9.23 -1.32 2.96
CA LEU A 38 9.82 -0.59 1.82
C LEU A 38 8.73 -0.04 0.89
N ARG A 39 7.78 -0.90 0.47
CA ARG A 39 6.67 -0.49 -0.40
C ARG A 39 5.79 0.57 0.28
N LEU A 40 5.60 0.46 1.60
CA LEU A 40 4.82 1.44 2.37
C LEU A 40 5.51 2.80 2.38
N ALA A 41 6.83 2.82 2.55
CA ALA A 41 7.61 4.04 2.48
C ALA A 41 7.52 4.70 1.09
N TYR A 42 7.60 3.92 0.01
CA TYR A 42 7.40 4.44 -1.36
C TYR A 42 6.01 5.05 -1.55
N VAL A 43 4.97 4.41 -1.00
CA VAL A 43 3.60 4.95 -1.03
C VAL A 43 3.51 6.25 -0.23
N ARG A 44 4.00 6.28 1.01
CA ARG A 44 3.96 7.45 1.90
C ARG A 44 4.79 8.65 1.44
N ILE A 45 5.84 8.43 0.64
CA ILE A 45 6.60 9.53 0.00
C ILE A 45 5.79 10.21 -1.11
N ASN A 46 4.91 9.45 -1.75
CA ASN A 46 4.14 9.89 -2.90
C ASN A 46 2.70 10.28 -2.54
N LEU A 47 2.20 9.83 -1.38
CA LEU A 47 0.87 10.07 -0.85
C LEU A 47 0.91 10.43 0.62
N ASP A 48 0.29 11.56 0.93
CA ASP A 48 0.07 12.00 2.30
C ASP A 48 -1.37 11.70 2.73
N PHE A 49 -1.54 10.62 3.51
CA PHE A 49 -2.81 10.30 4.18
C PHE A 49 -3.03 11.13 5.45
N GLY A 50 -2.08 11.99 5.81
CA GLY A 50 -2.05 12.71 7.07
C GLY A 50 -1.61 11.85 8.27
N PRO A 51 -1.44 12.49 9.44
CA PRO A 51 -1.00 11.83 10.67
C PRO A 51 -2.06 10.91 11.31
N ALA A 52 -3.30 10.90 10.80
CA ALA A 52 -4.45 10.29 11.45
C ALA A 52 -4.97 9.07 10.70
N VAL A 53 -4.22 7.97 10.70
CA VAL A 53 -4.77 6.64 10.33
C VAL A 53 -5.21 5.86 11.59
N SER A 54 -5.04 6.43 12.78
CA SER A 54 -5.46 5.86 14.07
C SER A 54 -5.00 4.41 14.28
N LEU A 55 -3.89 4.00 13.65
CA LEU A 55 -3.39 2.63 13.69
C LEU A 55 -3.01 2.17 15.10
N ASN A 56 -2.69 3.12 15.97
CA ASN A 56 -2.41 2.87 17.39
C ASN A 56 -3.63 2.41 18.19
N THR A 57 -4.85 2.65 17.69
CA THR A 57 -6.09 2.26 18.38
C THR A 57 -6.33 0.75 18.34
N TRP A 58 -5.73 0.05 17.37
CA TRP A 58 -5.97 -1.36 17.09
C TRP A 58 -7.46 -1.74 16.91
N GLY A 59 -8.33 -0.75 16.73
CA GLY A 59 -9.77 -0.92 16.59
C GLY A 59 -10.17 -0.84 15.12
N PRO A 60 -10.75 -1.89 14.51
CA PRO A 60 -11.03 -1.92 13.08
C PRO A 60 -11.96 -0.78 12.64
N VAL A 61 -12.95 -0.43 13.46
CA VAL A 61 -13.89 0.68 13.19
C VAL A 61 -13.20 2.03 13.22
N PHE A 62 -12.34 2.28 14.21
CA PHE A 62 -11.61 3.54 14.33
C PHE A 62 -10.64 3.72 13.17
N ILE A 63 -9.91 2.67 12.80
CA ILE A 63 -8.98 2.69 11.68
C ILE A 63 -9.73 2.92 10.36
N ALA A 64 -10.85 2.21 10.12
CA ALA A 64 -11.66 2.38 8.91
C ALA A 64 -12.18 3.82 8.78
N ASN A 65 -12.77 4.37 9.83
CA ASN A 65 -13.25 5.76 9.84
C ASN A 65 -12.11 6.77 9.63
N SER A 66 -10.93 6.50 10.19
CA SER A 66 -9.74 7.35 10.01
C SER A 66 -9.24 7.33 8.56
N LEU A 67 -9.24 6.15 7.93
CA LEU A 67 -8.87 5.97 6.54
C LEU A 67 -9.87 6.63 5.59
N ASP A 68 -11.16 6.47 5.84
CA ASP A 68 -12.23 7.12 5.08
C ASP A 68 -12.05 8.65 5.09
N ARG A 69 -11.89 9.23 6.28
CA ARG A 69 -11.67 10.68 6.48
C ARG A 69 -10.31 11.19 6.04
N SER A 70 -9.35 10.31 5.74
CA SER A 70 -8.00 10.73 5.34
C SER A 70 -8.04 11.55 4.04
N ARG A 71 -7.07 12.44 3.84
CA ARG A 71 -7.04 13.30 2.66
C ARG A 71 -6.95 12.46 1.38
N SER A 72 -7.82 12.74 0.41
CA SER A 72 -7.74 12.10 -0.90
C SER A 72 -6.44 12.50 -1.62
N PRO A 73 -5.80 11.58 -2.35
CA PRO A 73 -4.57 11.85 -3.07
C PRO A 73 -4.69 13.07 -3.99
N GLN A 74 -3.79 14.05 -3.90
CA GLN A 74 -3.73 15.09 -4.92
C GLN A 74 -3.26 14.49 -6.25
N ARG A 75 -4.01 14.75 -7.32
CA ARG A 75 -3.69 14.23 -8.66
C ARG A 75 -2.35 14.79 -9.11
N GLY A 76 -1.39 13.91 -9.44
CA GLY A 76 -0.07 14.31 -9.87
C GLY A 76 0.82 13.12 -10.22
N LYS A 77 2.00 13.39 -10.78
CA LYS A 77 2.95 12.33 -11.20
C LYS A 77 3.25 11.34 -10.05
N LYS A 78 3.27 11.81 -8.81
CA LYS A 78 3.53 11.01 -7.60
C LYS A 78 2.44 9.97 -7.32
N THR A 79 1.17 10.33 -7.48
CA THR A 79 0.06 9.41 -7.21
C THR A 79 -0.04 8.30 -8.27
N THR A 80 0.26 8.63 -9.53
CA THR A 80 0.41 7.63 -10.61
C THR A 80 1.55 6.65 -10.35
N LEU A 81 2.66 7.11 -9.77
CA LEU A 81 3.80 6.23 -9.44
C LEU A 81 3.51 5.28 -8.27
N ALA A 82 2.65 5.66 -7.34
CA ALA A 82 2.35 4.86 -6.15
C ALA A 82 1.26 3.77 -6.38
N ALA A 83 0.39 3.96 -7.35
CA ALA A 83 -0.67 2.99 -7.66
C ALA A 83 -0.13 1.61 -8.07
N PRO A 84 0.89 1.48 -8.95
CA PRO A 84 1.49 0.18 -9.28
C PRO A 84 2.13 -0.52 -8.08
N HIS A 85 2.77 0.24 -7.17
CA HIS A 85 3.35 -0.33 -5.95
C HIS A 85 2.28 -0.88 -5.02
N SER A 86 1.17 -0.15 -4.86
CA SER A 86 0.02 -0.58 -4.04
C SER A 86 -0.64 -1.83 -4.62
N ALA A 87 -0.89 -1.85 -5.94
CA ALA A 87 -1.46 -3.00 -6.63
C ALA A 87 -0.54 -4.23 -6.54
N SER A 88 0.76 -4.05 -6.76
CA SER A 88 1.75 -5.14 -6.66
C SER A 88 1.81 -5.73 -5.26
N ALA A 89 1.69 -4.88 -4.23
CA ALA A 89 1.67 -5.33 -2.84
C ALA A 89 0.42 -6.16 -2.52
N LEU A 90 -0.77 -5.71 -2.96
CA LEU A 90 -2.04 -6.40 -2.73
C LEU A 90 -2.18 -7.70 -3.52
N SER A 91 -1.47 -7.82 -4.64
CA SER A 91 -1.49 -9.03 -5.47
C SER A 91 -1.02 -10.28 -4.72
N VAL A 92 -0.15 -10.12 -3.71
CA VAL A 92 0.37 -11.22 -2.89
C VAL A 92 -0.72 -11.80 -1.97
N PRO A 93 -1.33 -11.03 -1.04
CA PRO A 93 -2.38 -11.56 -0.17
C PRO A 93 -3.62 -12.03 -0.94
N VAL A 94 -3.93 -11.43 -2.10
CA VAL A 94 -5.03 -11.92 -2.96
C VAL A 94 -4.73 -13.31 -3.52
N ARG A 95 -3.53 -13.54 -4.08
CA ARG A 95 -3.14 -14.86 -4.62
C ARG A 95 -3.05 -15.95 -3.56
N LEU A 96 -2.60 -15.61 -2.35
CA LEU A 96 -2.58 -16.53 -1.22
C LEU A 96 -3.98 -16.83 -0.65
N GLY A 97 -4.97 -16.00 -0.97
CA GLY A 97 -6.30 -16.06 -0.42
C GLY A 97 -6.42 -15.29 0.88
N ILE A 98 -7.28 -14.28 0.91
CA ILE A 98 -7.47 -13.38 2.06
C ILE A 98 -7.86 -14.14 3.33
N LYS A 99 -8.72 -15.16 3.21
CA LYS A 99 -9.13 -16.02 4.33
C LYS A 99 -7.97 -16.84 4.89
N TYR A 100 -7.07 -17.31 4.02
CA TYR A 100 -5.89 -18.06 4.42
C TYR A 100 -4.88 -17.15 5.11
N VAL A 101 -4.61 -15.99 4.51
CA VAL A 101 -3.72 -14.96 5.07
C VAL A 101 -4.22 -14.46 6.42
N ALA A 102 -5.52 -14.22 6.60
CA ALA A 102 -6.09 -13.80 7.88
C ALA A 102 -5.87 -14.83 9.00
N LYS A 103 -5.90 -16.13 8.67
CA LYS A 103 -5.65 -17.22 9.63
C LYS A 103 -4.16 -17.44 9.91
N THR A 104 -3.30 -17.22 8.92
CA THR A 104 -1.85 -17.50 9.00
C THR A 104 -1.01 -16.29 9.42
N GLN A 105 -1.46 -15.06 9.17
CA GLN A 105 -0.82 -13.81 9.61
C GLN A 105 -0.61 -13.78 11.13
N VAL A 106 -1.60 -14.25 11.89
CA VAL A 106 -1.59 -14.19 13.36
C VAL A 106 -0.61 -15.21 13.96
N ALA A 107 -0.30 -16.29 13.24
CA ALA A 107 0.48 -17.41 13.75
C ALA A 107 1.98 -17.33 13.43
N TYR A 108 2.39 -16.66 12.33
CA TYR A 108 3.79 -16.69 11.89
C TYR A 108 4.38 -15.33 11.50
N TRP A 109 3.57 -14.28 11.37
CA TRP A 109 4.02 -13.00 10.80
C TRP A 109 3.93 -11.85 11.80
N SER A 110 4.77 -10.84 11.57
CA SER A 110 4.61 -9.54 12.23
C SER A 110 3.26 -8.91 11.81
N LYS A 111 2.65 -8.06 12.65
CA LYS A 111 1.36 -7.40 12.30
C LYS A 111 1.52 -6.34 11.21
N GLN A 112 2.75 -5.88 11.00
CA GLN A 112 3.12 -4.76 10.12
C GLN A 112 2.70 -4.96 8.65
N PRO A 113 2.89 -6.12 7.99
CA PRO A 113 2.48 -6.34 6.59
C PRO A 113 0.96 -6.30 6.39
N GLY A 114 0.18 -6.64 7.42
CA GLY A 114 -1.28 -6.50 7.41
C GLY A 114 -1.68 -5.02 7.39
N LEU A 115 -1.04 -4.21 8.24
CA LEU A 115 -1.24 -2.75 8.26
C LEU A 115 -0.79 -2.09 6.96
N CYS A 116 0.35 -2.52 6.40
CA CYS A 116 0.82 -2.05 5.10
C CYS A 116 -0.22 -2.35 4.01
N SER A 117 -0.78 -3.57 4.01
CA SER A 117 -1.80 -4.00 3.04
C SER A 117 -3.06 -3.16 3.13
N LEU A 118 -3.48 -2.80 4.35
CA LEU A 118 -4.62 -1.92 4.57
C LEU A 118 -4.38 -0.52 3.98
N GLU A 119 -3.21 0.06 4.22
CA GLU A 119 -2.86 1.36 3.65
C GLU A 119 -2.75 1.32 2.12
N TYR A 120 -2.24 0.23 1.53
CA TYR A 120 -2.24 0.05 0.07
C TYR A 120 -3.63 -0.03 -0.52
N ALA A 121 -4.56 -0.72 0.17
CA ALA A 121 -5.94 -0.81 -0.27
C ALA A 121 -6.59 0.57 -0.27
N ALA A 122 -6.50 1.31 0.83
CA ALA A 122 -7.02 2.67 0.92
C ALA A 122 -6.37 3.64 -0.10
N THR A 123 -5.07 3.46 -0.36
CA THR A 123 -4.36 4.21 -1.41
C THR A 123 -4.97 3.98 -2.79
N LEU A 124 -5.15 2.71 -3.14
CA LEU A 124 -5.62 2.30 -4.45
C LEU A 124 -7.07 2.70 -4.67
N ASP A 125 -7.90 2.52 -3.64
CA ASP A 125 -9.32 2.90 -3.61
C ASP A 125 -9.51 4.38 -3.93
N LYS A 126 -8.88 5.27 -3.14
CA LYS A 126 -8.96 6.72 -3.36
C LYS A 126 -8.34 7.18 -4.68
N TRP A 127 -7.36 6.44 -5.20
CA TRP A 127 -6.82 6.71 -6.53
C TRP A 127 -7.83 6.36 -7.63
N LEU A 128 -8.53 5.22 -7.51
CA LEU A 128 -9.57 4.79 -8.43
C LEU A 128 -10.78 5.73 -8.43
N GLU A 129 -11.31 6.09 -7.25
CA GLU A 129 -12.38 7.09 -7.11
C GLU A 129 -12.03 8.40 -7.81
N ARG A 130 -10.76 8.83 -7.69
CA ARG A 130 -10.31 10.06 -8.33
C ARG A 130 -10.19 9.91 -9.86
N LEU A 131 -9.87 8.74 -10.39
CA LEU A 131 -9.92 8.49 -11.83
C LEU A 131 -11.34 8.61 -12.36
N GLU A 132 -12.31 7.99 -11.69
CA GLU A 132 -13.73 8.01 -12.06
C GLU A 132 -14.29 9.44 -12.08
N SER A 133 -13.99 10.24 -11.05
CA SER A 133 -14.45 11.64 -10.99
C SER A 133 -13.92 12.51 -12.16
N VAL A 134 -12.71 12.23 -12.66
CA VAL A 134 -12.15 12.99 -13.79
C VAL A 134 -12.73 12.54 -15.13
N THR A 135 -12.94 11.24 -15.31
CA THR A 135 -13.64 10.73 -16.50
C THR A 135 -15.06 11.29 -16.57
N ALA A 136 -15.76 11.40 -15.43
CA ALA A 136 -17.09 12.01 -15.37
C ALA A 136 -17.09 13.51 -15.71
N SER A 137 -16.08 14.28 -15.26
CA SER A 137 -15.99 15.72 -15.60
C SER A 137 -15.56 16.01 -17.05
N THR A 138 -14.85 15.09 -17.70
CA THR A 138 -14.31 15.29 -19.06
C THR A 138 -15.37 15.04 -20.15
N VAL A 139 -16.44 14.30 -19.83
CA VAL A 139 -17.52 13.95 -20.80
C VAL A 139 -18.56 15.08 -20.94
N VAL A 140 -18.53 16.13 -20.12
CA VAL A 140 -19.60 17.15 -20.04
C VAL A 140 -19.49 18.39 -20.96
N PRO A 141 -18.39 18.77 -21.64
CA PRO A 141 -18.41 20.01 -22.45
C PRO A 141 -18.51 19.75 -23.96
N LEU A 142 -19.49 18.98 -24.45
CA LEU A 142 -19.70 18.79 -25.90
C LEU A 142 -21.16 18.80 -26.37
N ILE A 143 -22.13 19.10 -25.51
CA ILE A 143 -23.55 19.16 -25.89
C ILE A 143 -24.19 20.47 -25.40
N THR A 144 -23.69 21.60 -25.90
CA THR A 144 -24.46 22.84 -26.04
C THR A 144 -23.77 23.69 -27.11
N GLY A 145 -24.20 23.49 -28.35
CA GLY A 145 -23.93 24.32 -29.53
C GLY A 145 -25.20 24.40 -30.35
#